data_AF-A0A6L3GLM8-F1
#
_entry.id   AF-A0A6L3GLM8-F1
#
_cell.length_a   1.000
_cell.length_b   1.000
_cell.length_c   1.000
_cell.angle_alpha   90.00
_cell.angle_beta   90.00
_cell.angle_gamma   90.00
#
_symmetry.space_group_name_H-M   'P 1'
#
loop_
_entity.id
_entity.type
_entity.pdbx_description
1 polymer ?
#
loop_
_entity_poly.entity_id
_entity_poly.type
_entity_poly.pdbx_seq_one_letter_code
_entity_poly.pdbx_strand_id
1 'polypeptide(L)'
;MNGLQIIKTLALKIRYASIVEWYNFWSIVLQHHQNIVPTVASIDETIRHITEGNRSISRFGDGEMLLTSPSKSIGFQEGSPLLAKRLREVLVSHEEGHLVAIPDVFSGLNRYRRKCRRFQRTHFFIYGKWWDQLLIPGRKYENAFLSRPYMDYT
;
A
#
# COMPACT_ATOMS: atom_id res chain seq x y z
N MET A 1 -4.57 31.10 12.23
CA MET A 1 -4.15 29.89 12.96
C MET A 1 -3.71 30.31 14.36
N ASN A 2 -4.33 29.80 15.42
CA ASN A 2 -4.00 30.17 16.81
C ASN A 2 -2.70 29.44 17.25
N GLY A 3 -1.89 30.03 18.13
CA GLY A 3 -0.64 29.44 18.64
C GLY A 3 -0.82 28.02 19.20
N LEU A 4 -1.97 27.73 19.83
CA LEU A 4 -2.31 26.38 20.29
C LEU A 4 -2.45 25.37 19.13
N GLN A 5 -3.00 25.77 17.98
CA GLN A 5 -3.07 24.92 16.79
C GLN A 5 -1.68 24.63 16.23
N ILE A 6 -0.80 25.63 16.19
CA ILE A 6 0.58 25.47 15.73
C ILE A 6 1.33 24.44 16.59
N ILE A 7 1.24 24.56 17.92
CA ILE A 7 1.88 23.62 18.85
C ILE A 7 1.33 22.20 18.66
N LYS A 8 0.01 22.03 18.56
CA LYS A 8 -0.61 20.72 18.31
C LYS A 8 -0.15 20.11 16.99
N THR A 9 -0.12 20.89 15.90
CA THR A 9 0.36 20.43 14.60
C THR A 9 1.84 20.04 14.64
N LEU A 10 2.68 20.81 15.34
CA LEU A 10 4.09 20.51 15.49
C LEU A 10 4.31 19.22 16.29
N ALA A 11 3.61 19.05 17.41
CA ALA A 11 3.66 17.84 18.22
C ALA A 11 3.25 16.60 17.42
N LEU A 12 2.20 16.71 16.60
CA LEU A 12 1.78 15.62 15.71
C LEU A 12 2.84 15.27 14.66
N LYS A 13 3.48 16.28 14.05
CA LYS A 13 4.57 16.07 13.08
C LYS A 13 5.78 15.39 13.71
N ILE A 14 6.19 15.85 14.90
CA ILE A 14 7.30 15.25 15.66
C ILE A 14 6.96 13.80 16.01
N ARG A 15 5.77 13.56 16.58
CA ARG A 15 5.32 12.21 16.93
C ARG A 15 5.31 11.29 15.71
N TYR A 16 4.79 11.75 14.58
CA TYR A 16 4.77 10.98 13.34
C TYR A 16 6.19 10.66 12.86
N ALA A 17 7.10 11.63 12.85
CA ALA A 17 8.49 11.42 12.46
C ALA A 17 9.18 10.40 13.37
N SER A 18 9.01 10.52 14.70
CA SER A 18 9.56 9.58 15.67
C SER A 18 9.03 8.15 15.47
N ILE A 19 7.73 8.00 15.22
CA ILE A 19 7.10 6.71 14.92
C ILE A 19 7.72 6.09 13.66
N VAL A 20 7.83 6.87 12.58
CA VAL A 20 8.38 6.39 11.30
C VAL A 20 9.83 5.94 11.48
N GLU A 21 10.67 6.75 12.13
CA GLU A 21 12.07 6.39 12.33
C GLU A 21 12.24 5.20 13.29
N TRP A 22 11.41 5.09 14.33
CA TRP A 22 11.43 3.93 15.23
C TRP A 22 11.15 2.62 14.50
N TYR A 23 10.07 2.57 13.72
CA TYR A 23 9.72 1.38 12.96
C TYR A 23 10.69 1.10 11.81
N ASN A 24 11.21 2.13 11.16
CA ASN A 24 12.23 1.98 10.13
C ASN A 24 13.53 1.42 10.72
N PHE A 25 13.94 1.89 11.90
CA PHE A 25 15.08 1.35 12.63
C PHE A 25 14.89 -0.15 12.91
N TRP A 26 13.78 -0.55 13.52
CA TRP A 26 13.50 -1.95 13.81
C TRP A 26 13.31 -2.80 12.56
N SER A 27 12.74 -2.26 11.48
CA SER A 27 12.64 -2.94 10.19
C SER A 27 14.01 -3.30 9.62
N ILE A 28 14.99 -2.41 9.76
CA ILE A 28 16.37 -2.65 9.31
C ILE A 28 17.08 -3.63 10.25
N VAL A 29 17.00 -3.41 11.56
CA VAL A 29 17.68 -4.23 12.58
C VAL A 29 17.19 -5.67 12.57
N LEU A 30 15.87 -5.87 12.50
CA LEU A 30 15.25 -7.19 12.50
C LEU A 30 15.23 -7.83 11.10
N GLN A 31 15.73 -7.13 10.08
CA GLN A 31 15.63 -7.54 8.68
C GLN A 31 14.21 -8.02 8.36
N HIS A 32 13.21 -7.20 8.66
CA HIS A 32 11.82 -7.61 8.55
C HIS A 32 11.49 -8.00 7.09
N HIS A 33 11.14 -9.27 6.88
CA HIS A 33 10.72 -9.81 5.59
C HIS A 33 9.22 -10.10 5.56
N GLN A 34 8.62 -9.95 4.39
CA GLN A 34 7.24 -10.41 4.15
C GLN A 34 7.26 -11.91 3.90
N ASN A 35 6.24 -12.63 4.36
CA ASN A 35 6.14 -14.07 4.08
C ASN A 35 5.67 -14.30 2.64
N ILE A 36 4.76 -13.45 2.15
CA ILE A 36 4.27 -13.48 0.78
C ILE A 36 4.82 -12.28 0.02
N VAL A 37 5.67 -12.57 -0.97
CA VAL A 37 6.23 -11.58 -1.89
C VAL A 37 5.64 -11.83 -3.27
N PRO A 38 4.53 -11.16 -3.63
CA PRO A 38 3.92 -11.32 -4.94
C PRO A 38 4.79 -10.70 -6.05
N THR A 39 4.65 -11.23 -7.26
CA THR A 39 5.17 -10.54 -8.45
C THR A 39 4.20 -9.44 -8.84
N VAL A 40 4.70 -8.22 -9.01
CA VAL A 40 3.93 -7.07 -9.48
C VAL A 40 4.41 -6.70 -10.87
N ALA A 41 3.48 -6.54 -11.82
CA ALA A 41 3.80 -6.08 -13.16
C ALA A 41 4.45 -4.68 -13.15
N SER A 42 5.24 -4.39 -14.18
CA SER A 42 5.66 -3.01 -14.46
C SER A 42 4.47 -2.13 -14.83
N ILE A 43 4.62 -0.81 -14.72
CA ILE A 43 3.58 0.14 -15.14
C ILE A 43 3.22 -0.06 -16.62
N ASP A 44 4.22 -0.28 -17.48
CA ASP A 44 4.02 -0.47 -18.93
C ASP A 44 3.32 -1.80 -19.25
N GLU A 45 3.65 -2.89 -18.54
CA GLU A 45 2.89 -4.15 -18.64
C GLU A 45 1.43 -3.95 -18.22
N THR A 46 1.19 -3.27 -17.09
CA THR A 46 -0.17 -3.02 -16.61
C THR A 46 -0.97 -2.19 -17.61
N ILE A 47 -0.38 -1.14 -18.20
CA ILE A 47 -1.04 -0.34 -19.25
C ILE A 47 -1.40 -1.23 -20.44
N ARG A 48 -0.46 -2.06 -20.93
CA ARG A 48 -0.74 -2.99 -22.05
C ARG A 48 -1.86 -3.97 -21.72
N HIS A 49 -1.85 -4.58 -20.53
CA HIS A 49 -2.90 -5.51 -20.12
C HIS A 49 -4.29 -4.84 -20.07
N ILE A 50 -4.36 -3.56 -19.71
CA ILE A 50 -5.60 -2.77 -19.75
C ILE A 50 -6.02 -2.52 -21.20
N THR A 51 -5.12 -1.99 -22.03
CA THR A 51 -5.46 -1.50 -23.38
C THR A 51 -5.66 -2.60 -24.40
N GLU A 52 -4.84 -3.65 -24.37
CA GLU A 52 -4.93 -4.78 -25.30
C GLU A 52 -6.05 -5.75 -24.89
N GLY A 53 -6.26 -5.90 -23.57
CA GLY A 53 -7.29 -6.78 -23.03
C GLY A 53 -8.67 -6.14 -22.84
N ASN A 54 -8.79 -4.82 -23.00
CA ASN A 54 -9.98 -4.03 -22.64
C ASN A 54 -10.52 -4.34 -21.23
N ARG A 55 -9.60 -4.47 -20.26
CA ARG A 55 -9.93 -4.92 -18.90
C ARG A 55 -10.14 -3.74 -17.95
N SER A 56 -11.10 -3.90 -17.05
CA SER A 56 -11.24 -3.01 -15.89
C SER A 56 -10.13 -3.27 -14.88
N ILE A 57 -9.84 -2.30 -14.00
CA ILE A 57 -8.80 -2.44 -12.98
C ILE A 57 -9.19 -1.84 -11.64
N SER A 58 -8.98 -2.60 -10.56
CA SER A 58 -9.04 -2.11 -9.18
C SER A 58 -7.64 -2.02 -8.59
N ARG A 59 -7.31 -0.90 -7.95
CA ARG A 59 -6.00 -0.64 -7.36
C ARG A 59 -6.12 -0.59 -5.83
N PHE A 60 -5.28 -1.35 -5.14
CA PHE A 60 -5.19 -1.35 -3.69
C PHE A 60 -3.93 -0.61 -3.24
N GLY A 61 -4.09 0.43 -2.43
CA GLY A 61 -3.02 1.13 -1.74
C GLY A 61 -2.91 0.72 -0.26
N ASP A 62 -2.15 1.53 0.48
CA ASP A 62 -2.08 1.45 1.94
C ASP A 62 -3.44 1.71 2.60
N GLY A 63 -4.22 2.65 2.05
CA GLY A 63 -5.55 2.99 2.52
C GLY A 63 -6.56 1.86 2.32
N GLU A 64 -6.66 1.32 1.10
CA GLU A 64 -7.60 0.22 0.80
C GLU A 64 -7.27 -1.03 1.64
N MET A 65 -5.98 -1.32 1.87
CA MET A 65 -5.57 -2.40 2.77
C MET A 65 -6.13 -2.19 4.18
N LEU A 66 -6.01 -0.99 4.75
CA LEU A 66 -6.59 -0.70 6.07
C LEU A 66 -8.11 -0.86 6.09
N LEU A 67 -8.78 -0.38 5.04
CA LEU A 67 -10.24 -0.47 4.89
C LEU A 67 -10.76 -1.90 4.71
N THR A 68 -9.88 -2.90 4.51
CA THR A 68 -10.27 -4.30 4.61
C THR A 68 -10.64 -4.72 6.04
N SER A 69 -10.45 -3.86 7.06
CA SER A 69 -11.03 -4.03 8.40
C SER A 69 -12.16 -3.03 8.63
N PRO A 70 -13.31 -3.47 9.17
CA PRO A 70 -14.42 -2.58 9.46
C PRO A 70 -14.12 -1.52 10.52
N SER A 71 -13.11 -1.75 11.38
CA SER A 71 -12.73 -0.85 12.48
C SER A 71 -11.70 0.21 12.09
N LYS A 72 -11.21 0.19 10.85
CA LYS A 72 -10.22 1.16 10.36
C LYS A 72 -10.91 2.18 9.47
N SER A 73 -10.54 3.43 9.68
CA SER A 73 -10.94 4.56 8.83
C SER A 73 -9.69 5.25 8.32
N ILE A 74 -9.81 5.82 7.12
CA ILE A 74 -8.78 6.67 6.51
C ILE A 74 -9.34 8.08 6.36
N GLY A 75 -8.49 9.05 6.00
CA GLY A 75 -8.84 10.47 6.08
C GLY A 75 -10.10 10.92 5.32
N PHE A 76 -10.51 10.18 4.29
CA PHE A 76 -11.67 10.50 3.45
C PHE A 76 -12.70 9.36 3.37
N GLN A 77 -12.53 8.27 4.13
CA GLN A 77 -13.41 7.12 4.08
C GLN A 77 -13.45 6.39 5.43
N GLU A 78 -14.65 6.34 6.00
CA GLU A 78 -14.92 5.53 7.19
C GLU A 78 -14.98 4.04 6.85
N GLY A 79 -14.49 3.20 7.76
CA GLY A 79 -14.62 1.75 7.66
C GLY A 79 -16.06 1.29 7.83
N SER A 80 -16.45 0.23 7.12
CA SER A 80 -17.70 -0.48 7.39
C SER A 80 -17.56 -1.97 7.12
N PRO A 81 -18.38 -2.84 7.75
CA PRO A 81 -18.38 -4.27 7.48
C PRO A 81 -18.59 -4.61 6.01
N LEU A 82 -19.50 -3.89 5.35
CA LEU A 82 -19.79 -4.13 3.93
C LEU A 82 -18.61 -3.70 3.05
N LEU A 83 -18.03 -2.53 3.28
CA LEU A 83 -16.87 -2.05 2.51
C LEU A 83 -15.68 -3.00 2.67
N ALA A 84 -15.36 -3.38 3.91
CA ALA A 84 -14.29 -4.32 4.22
C ALA A 84 -14.48 -5.66 3.51
N LYS A 85 -15.70 -6.20 3.54
CA LYS A 85 -16.06 -7.43 2.83
C LYS A 85 -15.83 -7.31 1.33
N ARG A 86 -16.37 -6.25 0.71
CA ARG A 86 -16.26 -6.04 -0.76
C ARG A 86 -14.81 -5.82 -1.20
N LEU A 87 -14.01 -5.08 -0.44
CA LEU A 87 -12.59 -4.91 -0.74
C LEU A 87 -11.83 -6.24 -0.73
N ARG A 88 -12.09 -7.11 0.25
CA ARG A 88 -11.47 -8.44 0.29
C ARG A 88 -11.88 -9.30 -0.90
N GLU A 89 -13.17 -9.30 -1.26
CA GLU A 89 -13.68 -10.02 -2.44
C GLU A 89 -13.01 -9.57 -3.73
N VAL A 90 -12.87 -8.24 -3.93
CA VAL A 90 -12.20 -7.69 -5.12
C VAL A 90 -10.72 -8.05 -5.14
N LEU A 91 -10.03 -7.99 -3.99
CA LEU A 91 -8.59 -8.29 -3.91
C LEU A 91 -8.26 -9.73 -4.32
N VAL A 92 -9.13 -10.69 -3.97
CA VAL A 92 -8.95 -12.11 -4.31
C VAL A 92 -9.66 -12.52 -5.60
N SER A 93 -10.33 -11.59 -6.29
CA SER A 93 -11.08 -11.88 -7.52
C SER A 93 -10.17 -12.37 -8.65
N HIS A 94 -10.69 -13.25 -9.52
CA HIS A 94 -10.01 -13.82 -10.69
C HIS A 94 -10.85 -13.68 -11.97
N GLU A 95 -11.72 -12.67 -12.02
CA GLU A 95 -12.59 -12.41 -13.17
C GLU A 95 -11.75 -12.02 -14.40
N GLU A 96 -12.02 -12.65 -15.55
CA GLU A 96 -11.22 -12.51 -16.78
C GLU A 96 -11.14 -11.05 -17.28
N GLY A 97 -12.23 -10.30 -17.11
CA GLY A 97 -12.35 -8.88 -17.50
C GLY A 97 -11.83 -7.88 -16.46
N HIS A 98 -11.28 -8.34 -15.34
CA HIS A 98 -10.89 -7.47 -14.22
C HIS A 98 -9.48 -7.77 -13.70
N LEU A 99 -8.66 -6.72 -13.68
CA LEU A 99 -7.32 -6.73 -13.15
C LEU A 99 -7.30 -6.24 -11.70
N VAL A 100 -6.48 -6.89 -10.87
CA VAL A 100 -6.25 -6.49 -9.48
C VAL A 100 -4.81 -5.99 -9.35
N ALA A 101 -4.66 -4.74 -8.92
CA ALA A 101 -3.39 -4.07 -8.75
C ALA A 101 -3.04 -3.82 -7.29
N ILE A 102 -1.77 -4.00 -6.95
CA ILE A 102 -1.20 -3.72 -5.62
C ILE A 102 0.07 -2.85 -5.77
N PRO A 103 0.59 -2.24 -4.69
CA PRO A 103 1.73 -1.35 -4.80
C PRO A 103 3.01 -2.15 -5.13
N ASP A 104 3.84 -1.69 -6.08
CA ASP A 104 5.10 -2.34 -6.47
C ASP A 104 6.23 -2.03 -5.46
N VAL A 105 6.07 -2.50 -4.23
CA VAL A 105 6.93 -2.16 -3.08
C VAL A 105 7.35 -3.37 -2.26
N PHE A 106 6.88 -4.57 -2.65
CA PHE A 106 7.22 -5.84 -1.99
C PHE A 106 8.68 -6.25 -2.24
N SER A 107 9.31 -5.70 -3.28
CA SER A 107 10.72 -5.91 -3.58
C SER A 107 11.34 -4.66 -4.23
N GLY A 108 12.68 -4.57 -4.20
CA GLY A 108 13.41 -3.55 -4.94
C GLY A 108 13.08 -2.11 -4.54
N LEU A 109 12.87 -1.83 -3.25
CA LEU A 109 12.51 -0.49 -2.75
C LEU A 109 13.53 0.61 -3.12
N ASN A 110 14.76 0.25 -3.48
CA ASN A 110 15.83 1.19 -3.81
C ASN A 110 15.49 2.11 -5.00
N ARG A 111 14.57 1.69 -5.88
CA ARG A 111 14.07 2.49 -7.01
C ARG A 111 13.22 3.70 -6.61
N TYR A 112 12.79 3.77 -5.35
CA TYR A 112 11.96 4.86 -4.83
C TYR A 112 12.79 5.84 -4.01
N ARG A 113 12.36 7.10 -3.95
CA ARG A 113 12.95 8.15 -3.12
C ARG A 113 12.95 7.77 -1.64
N ARG A 114 13.90 8.32 -0.89
CA ARG A 114 14.07 8.04 0.56
C ARG A 114 12.78 8.18 1.36
N LYS A 115 11.94 9.18 1.05
CA LYS A 115 10.65 9.39 1.75
C LYS A 115 9.70 8.20 1.54
N CYS A 116 9.51 7.76 0.30
CA CYS A 116 8.68 6.60 -0.03
C CYS A 116 9.25 5.33 0.61
N ARG A 117 10.57 5.08 0.50
CA ARG A 117 11.19 3.89 1.12
C ARG A 117 10.96 3.81 2.62
N ARG A 118 11.10 4.92 3.35
CA ARG A 118 10.84 4.98 4.79
C ARG A 118 9.39 4.66 5.11
N PHE A 119 8.47 5.31 4.41
CA PHE A 119 7.03 5.07 4.57
C PHE A 119 6.69 3.59 4.34
N GLN A 120 7.14 3.02 3.23
CA GLN A 120 6.84 1.63 2.89
C GLN A 120 7.44 0.64 3.90
N ARG A 121 8.68 0.84 4.35
CA ARG A 121 9.27 0.01 5.42
C ARG A 121 8.44 0.03 6.70
N THR A 122 8.06 1.23 7.16
CA THR A 122 7.17 1.37 8.32
C THR A 122 5.82 0.69 8.09
N HIS A 123 5.21 0.89 6.92
CA HIS A 123 3.93 0.28 6.57
C HIS A 123 3.98 -1.23 6.63
N PHE A 124 4.98 -1.85 6.00
CA PHE A 124 5.15 -3.30 5.98
C PHE A 124 5.60 -3.89 7.31
N PHE A 125 6.30 -3.12 8.14
CA PHE A 125 6.61 -3.55 9.49
C PHE A 125 5.35 -3.64 10.36
N ILE A 126 4.42 -2.69 10.22
CA ILE A 126 3.19 -2.64 11.03
C ILE A 126 2.11 -3.56 10.45
N TYR A 127 1.95 -3.58 9.13
CA TYR A 127 0.82 -4.19 8.45
C TYR A 127 1.21 -5.33 7.50
N GLY A 128 2.48 -5.72 7.44
CA GLY A 128 2.95 -6.78 6.54
C GLY A 128 2.23 -8.11 6.72
N LYS A 129 2.06 -8.54 7.98
CA LYS A 129 1.29 -9.75 8.30
C LYS A 129 -0.16 -9.69 7.80
N TRP A 130 -0.73 -8.49 7.69
CA TRP A 130 -2.08 -8.33 7.15
C TRP A 130 -2.09 -8.46 5.62
N TRP A 131 -1.09 -7.93 4.93
CA TRP A 131 -0.88 -8.25 3.51
C TRP A 131 -0.70 -9.76 3.29
N ASP A 132 0.10 -10.44 4.12
CA ASP A 132 0.29 -11.89 4.04
C ASP A 132 -1.04 -12.66 4.17
N GLN A 133 -1.97 -12.19 5.01
CA GLN A 133 -3.29 -12.84 5.17
C GLN A 133 -4.23 -12.64 3.97
N LEU A 134 -4.02 -11.58 3.20
CA LEU A 134 -4.93 -11.16 2.13
C LEU A 134 -4.46 -11.58 0.75
N LEU A 135 -3.14 -11.65 0.53
CA LEU A 135 -2.56 -11.93 -0.76
C LEU A 135 -2.53 -13.43 -1.05
N ILE A 136 -2.85 -13.78 -2.29
CA ILE A 136 -2.73 -15.14 -2.81
C ILE A 136 -1.25 -15.43 -3.14
N PRO A 137 -0.62 -16.46 -2.53
CA PRO A 137 0.75 -16.84 -2.85
C PRO A 137 0.94 -17.20 -4.33
N GLY A 138 2.06 -16.76 -4.93
CA GLY A 138 2.41 -17.04 -6.33
C GLY A 138 1.61 -16.28 -7.38
N ARG A 139 0.59 -15.49 -7.00
CA ARG A 139 -0.18 -14.68 -7.93
C ARG A 139 0.64 -13.50 -8.45
N LYS A 140 0.58 -13.26 -9.77
CA LYS A 140 1.01 -11.99 -10.39
C LYS A 140 -0.11 -10.96 -10.25
N TYR A 141 0.22 -9.77 -9.75
CA TYR A 141 -0.70 -8.64 -9.65
C TYR A 141 -0.27 -7.52 -10.59
N GLU A 142 -1.20 -6.62 -10.91
CA GLU A 142 -0.92 -5.39 -11.64
C GLU A 142 -0.36 -4.28 -10.74
N ASN A 143 0.13 -3.20 -11.35
CA ASN A 143 0.82 -2.13 -10.64
C ASN A 143 -0.13 -1.00 -10.19
N ALA A 144 -0.36 -0.86 -8.88
CA ALA A 144 -1.21 0.22 -8.37
C ALA A 144 -0.61 1.61 -8.59
N PHE A 145 0.70 1.72 -8.83
CA PHE A 145 1.39 2.98 -9.11
C PHE A 145 1.28 3.45 -10.56
N LEU A 146 0.50 2.78 -11.41
CA LEU A 146 0.11 3.35 -12.71
C LEU A 146 -0.52 4.76 -12.57
N SER A 147 -1.18 5.03 -11.44
CA SER A 147 -1.74 6.36 -11.12
C SER A 147 -0.76 7.28 -10.36
N ARG A 148 0.47 6.82 -10.11
CA ARG A 148 1.53 7.53 -9.36
C ARG A 148 2.92 7.35 -10.03
N PRO A 149 3.08 7.52 -11.35
CA PRO A 149 4.25 7.07 -12.11
C PRO A 149 5.49 7.98 -11.98
N TYR A 150 5.51 8.93 -11.03
CA TYR A 150 6.52 10.01 -11.03
C TYR A 150 7.08 10.34 -9.65
N MET A 151 6.28 10.97 -8.77
CA MET A 151 6.78 11.68 -7.58
C MET A 151 7.62 10.84 -6.61
N ASP A 152 7.38 9.53 -6.55
CA ASP A 152 8.06 8.61 -5.63
C ASP A 152 9.29 7.93 -6.25
N TYR A 153 9.51 8.04 -7.55
CA TYR A 153 10.66 7.45 -8.25
C TYR A 153 11.91 8.34 -8.13
N THR A 154 13.07 7.69 -8.08
CA THR A 154 14.38 8.37 -8.04
C THR A 154 14.78 8.91 -9.39
#